data_AF-A0A7S3CGR1-F1
#
_entry.id   AF-A0A7S3CGR1-F1
#
_cell.length_a   1.000
_cell.length_b   1.000
_cell.length_c   1.000
_cell.angle_alpha   90.00
_cell.angle_beta   90.00
_cell.angle_gamma   90.00
#
_symmetry.space_group_name_H-M   'P 1'
#
loop_
_entity.id
_entity.type
_entity.pdbx_description
1 polymer ?
#
loop_
_entity_poly.entity_id
_entity_poly.type
_entity_poly.pdbx_seq_one_letter_code
_entity_poly.pdbx_strand_id
1 'polypeptide(L)'
;SSWHQGHLTLESRGVGGHIEPSVRECSWAYETRRVHGWGNSTGRQQATAGLLAALPVFEPHWQILMSHGLSSGWIKWGDELHEFKDAPSYSEKNWGEGFPKRWFWLQCNTFGDEECTSLTAGGGRRTLPFLFGQDEDVA
;
A
#
# COMPACT_ATOMS: atom_id res chain seq x y z
N SER A 1 10.60 13.74 -4.54
CA SER A 1 9.21 13.27 -4.43
C SER A 1 8.94 12.33 -5.60
N SER A 2 7.90 11.50 -5.51
CA SER A 2 7.42 10.67 -6.62
C SER A 2 6.18 11.31 -7.24
N TRP A 3 6.11 11.40 -8.56
CA TRP A 3 4.96 11.95 -9.28
C TRP A 3 3.98 10.84 -9.66
N HIS A 4 2.69 11.09 -9.48
CA HIS A 4 1.61 10.18 -9.78
C HIS A 4 0.54 10.90 -10.60
N GLN A 5 0.17 10.34 -11.74
CA GLN A 5 -0.92 10.86 -12.56
C GLN A 5 -1.64 9.73 -13.28
N GLY A 6 -2.91 9.94 -13.60
CA GLY A 6 -3.68 8.98 -14.36
C GLY A 6 -5.13 9.41 -14.54
N HIS A 7 -5.86 8.58 -15.27
CA HIS A 7 -7.24 8.79 -15.64
C HIS A 7 -7.92 7.44 -15.84
N LEU A 8 -9.15 7.31 -15.38
CA LEU A 8 -10.01 6.16 -15.59
C LEU A 8 -11.36 6.64 -16.13
N THR A 9 -11.86 5.91 -17.14
CA THR A 9 -13.17 6.14 -17.75
C THR A 9 -13.93 4.82 -17.76
N LEU A 10 -15.21 4.89 -17.44
CA LEU A 10 -16.11 3.74 -17.49
C LEU A 10 -16.44 3.42 -18.96
N GLU A 11 -15.61 2.62 -19.63
CA GLU A 11 -15.79 2.29 -21.06
C GLU A 11 -16.44 0.92 -21.35
N SER A 12 -16.55 -0.03 -20.39
CA SER A 12 -17.13 -1.35 -20.72
C SER A 12 -17.66 -2.16 -19.54
N ARG A 13 -18.64 -3.04 -19.83
CA ARG A 13 -19.18 -4.10 -18.94
C ARG A 13 -18.04 -4.71 -18.10
N GLY A 14 -18.06 -4.46 -16.79
CA GLY A 14 -17.13 -5.08 -15.85
C GLY A 14 -17.22 -6.61 -15.86
N VAL A 15 -16.47 -7.27 -14.99
CA VAL A 15 -16.34 -8.74 -14.85
C VAL A 15 -17.62 -9.51 -14.46
N GLY A 16 -18.81 -8.91 -14.61
CA GLY A 16 -20.09 -9.42 -14.13
C GLY A 16 -20.39 -8.96 -12.70
N GLY A 17 -21.67 -8.89 -12.35
CA GLY A 17 -22.17 -8.23 -11.13
C GLY A 17 -22.65 -6.81 -11.41
N HIS A 18 -23.54 -6.30 -10.54
CA HIS A 18 -24.13 -4.97 -10.66
C HIS A 18 -23.63 -4.08 -9.52
N ILE A 19 -22.45 -3.48 -9.72
CA ILE A 19 -21.94 -2.41 -8.85
C ILE A 19 -22.15 -1.12 -9.62
N GLU A 20 -23.05 -0.28 -9.13
CA GLU A 20 -23.28 1.04 -9.72
C GLU A 20 -22.06 1.93 -9.47
N PRO A 21 -21.45 2.49 -10.52
CA PRO A 21 -20.35 3.41 -10.36
C PRO A 21 -20.86 4.73 -9.79
N SER A 22 -20.14 5.32 -8.84
CA SER A 22 -20.49 6.64 -8.30
C SER A 22 -20.15 7.77 -9.28
N VAL A 23 -19.18 7.58 -10.17
CA VAL A 23 -18.80 8.51 -11.26
C VAL A 23 -18.41 7.76 -12.53
N ARG A 24 -18.49 8.42 -13.69
CA ARG A 24 -18.10 7.83 -14.98
C ARG A 24 -16.63 8.05 -15.34
N GLU A 25 -16.02 9.07 -14.76
CA GLU A 25 -14.63 9.42 -14.96
C GLU A 25 -13.96 9.78 -13.63
N CYS A 26 -12.68 9.47 -13.49
CA CYS A 26 -11.83 10.09 -12.49
C CYS A 26 -10.44 10.36 -13.08
N SER A 27 -9.77 11.38 -12.58
CA SER A 27 -8.38 11.69 -12.93
C SER A 27 -7.64 12.24 -11.74
N TRP A 28 -6.33 12.16 -11.74
CA TRP A 28 -5.51 12.63 -10.63
C TRP A 28 -4.15 13.09 -11.12
N ALA A 29 -3.58 14.01 -10.37
CA ALA A 29 -2.18 14.39 -10.50
C ALA A 29 -1.68 14.89 -9.14
N TYR A 30 -0.70 14.20 -8.56
CA TYR A 30 -0.13 14.57 -7.27
C TYR A 30 1.31 14.10 -7.13
N GLU A 31 2.06 14.77 -6.28
CA GLU A 31 3.35 14.28 -5.82
C GLU A 31 3.26 13.68 -4.42
N THR A 32 4.10 12.71 -4.13
CA THR A 32 4.27 12.12 -2.80
C THR A 32 5.70 12.35 -2.33
N ARG A 33 5.87 13.00 -1.18
CA ARG A 33 7.14 13.07 -0.44
C ARG A 33 7.14 11.99 0.63
N ARG A 34 8.07 11.05 0.53
CA ARG A 34 8.30 10.02 1.55
C ARG A 34 8.85 10.66 2.82
N VAL A 35 8.30 10.27 3.97
CA VAL A 35 8.81 10.63 5.30
C VAL A 35 9.39 9.39 5.99
N HIS A 36 8.62 8.30 6.10
CA HIS A 36 9.04 7.05 6.75
C HIS A 36 8.84 5.82 5.83
N GLY A 37 9.78 4.88 5.92
CA GLY A 37 9.71 3.56 5.27
C GLY A 37 9.46 2.43 6.28
N TRP A 38 9.60 1.18 5.83
CA TRP A 38 9.57 0.03 6.72
C TRP A 38 10.92 -0.21 7.41
N GLY A 39 10.90 -0.43 8.73
CA GLY A 39 12.08 -0.61 9.57
C GLY A 39 12.51 0.69 10.28
N ASN A 40 13.80 0.83 10.56
CA ASN A 40 14.34 2.03 11.21
C ASN A 40 14.17 3.27 10.32
N SER A 41 13.54 4.33 10.84
CA SER A 41 13.27 5.58 10.14
C SER A 41 14.52 6.31 9.65
N THR A 42 15.66 6.13 10.33
CA THR A 42 16.95 6.71 9.90
C THR A 42 17.80 5.72 9.10
N GLY A 43 17.32 4.49 8.92
CA GLY A 43 18.04 3.40 8.27
C GLY A 43 17.62 3.16 6.83
N ARG A 44 18.25 2.16 6.21
CA ARG A 44 17.78 1.65 4.91
C ARG A 44 16.47 0.90 5.12
N GLN A 45 15.51 1.12 4.22
CA GLN A 45 14.27 0.37 4.21
C GLN A 45 14.53 -1.15 4.19
N GLN A 46 13.80 -1.86 5.02
CA GLN A 46 13.89 -3.31 5.18
C GLN A 46 12.81 -4.01 4.37
N ALA A 47 13.04 -5.30 4.09
CA ALA A 47 12.03 -6.17 3.49
C ALA A 47 10.96 -6.50 4.54
N THR A 48 9.69 -6.27 4.23
CA THR A 48 8.61 -6.40 5.23
C THR A 48 8.44 -7.84 5.74
N ALA A 49 8.55 -8.83 4.86
CA ALA A 49 8.51 -10.24 5.22
C ALA A 49 9.91 -10.88 5.38
N GLY A 50 10.90 -10.08 5.83
CA GLY A 50 12.27 -10.50 6.05
C GLY A 50 13.08 -10.77 4.78
N LEU A 51 14.35 -11.17 4.94
CA LEU A 51 15.29 -11.36 3.82
C LEU A 51 14.79 -12.37 2.78
N LEU A 52 14.12 -13.42 3.22
CA LEU A 52 13.60 -14.48 2.34
C LEU A 52 12.53 -13.95 1.36
N ALA A 53 11.81 -12.87 1.70
CA ALA A 53 10.83 -12.26 0.81
C ALA A 53 11.44 -11.63 -0.46
N ALA A 54 12.77 -11.48 -0.52
CA ALA A 54 13.44 -11.06 -1.75
C ALA A 54 13.51 -12.17 -2.82
N LEU A 55 13.32 -13.44 -2.43
CA LEU A 55 13.35 -14.57 -3.36
C LEU A 55 11.93 -14.85 -3.88
N PRO A 56 11.72 -14.93 -5.22
CA PRO A 56 10.40 -15.07 -5.84
C PRO A 56 9.58 -16.28 -5.40
N VAL A 57 10.21 -17.26 -4.76
CA VAL A 57 9.57 -18.52 -4.39
C VAL A 57 8.82 -18.44 -3.05
N PHE A 58 9.07 -17.42 -2.24
CA PHE A 58 8.44 -17.29 -0.94
C PHE A 58 7.23 -16.35 -1.00
N GLU A 59 6.08 -16.93 -1.32
CA GLU A 59 4.79 -16.24 -1.34
C GLU A 59 4.09 -16.25 0.04
N PRO A 60 3.12 -15.35 0.29
CA PRO A 60 2.79 -14.15 -0.50
C PRO A 60 3.93 -13.13 -0.45
N HIS A 61 4.03 -12.30 -1.48
CA HIS A 61 4.95 -11.18 -1.43
C HIS A 61 4.24 -9.91 -0.98
N TRP A 62 4.79 -9.28 0.05
CA TRP A 62 4.24 -8.09 0.66
C TRP A 62 5.37 -7.14 1.04
N GLN A 63 5.23 -5.88 0.67
CA GLN A 63 6.18 -4.83 1.00
C GLN A 63 5.46 -3.54 1.35
N ILE A 64 5.69 -3.05 2.56
CA ILE A 64 5.38 -1.68 2.94
C ILE A 64 6.43 -0.80 2.26
N LEU A 65 5.99 -0.04 1.26
CA LEU A 65 6.87 0.85 0.50
C LEU A 65 7.09 2.15 1.25
N MET A 66 6.10 2.62 2.00
CA MET A 66 6.14 3.86 2.77
C MET A 66 5.09 3.80 3.88
N SER A 67 5.52 3.84 5.13
CA SER A 67 4.63 3.92 6.31
C SER A 67 4.02 5.32 6.45
N HIS A 68 4.81 6.35 6.10
CA HIS A 68 4.35 7.74 6.10
C HIS A 68 4.92 8.54 4.93
N GLY A 69 4.04 9.27 4.26
CA GLY A 69 4.39 10.29 3.29
C GLY A 69 3.41 11.45 3.34
N LEU A 70 3.75 12.51 2.63
CA LEU A 70 2.94 13.71 2.48
C LEU A 70 2.70 13.91 0.99
N SER A 71 1.42 13.91 0.59
CA SER A 71 1.02 14.09 -0.80
C SER A 71 0.39 15.45 -1.02
N SER A 72 0.69 16.05 -2.18
CA SER A 72 0.15 17.33 -2.58
C SER A 72 -0.27 17.27 -4.05
N GLY A 73 -1.49 17.73 -4.35
CA GLY A 73 -2.05 17.69 -5.69
C GLY A 73 -3.56 17.60 -5.66
N TRP A 74 -4.13 16.88 -6.62
CA TRP A 74 -5.57 16.80 -6.78
C TRP A 74 -6.05 15.45 -7.32
N ILE A 75 -7.31 15.14 -6.99
CA ILE A 75 -8.12 14.07 -7.59
C ILE A 75 -9.42 14.72 -8.07
N LYS A 76 -9.72 14.58 -9.36
CA LYS A 76 -11.03 14.92 -9.93
C LYS A 76 -11.87 13.64 -9.98
N TRP A 77 -12.97 13.62 -9.24
CA TRP A 77 -13.91 12.51 -9.13
C TRP A 77 -15.25 12.92 -9.74
N GLY A 78 -15.50 12.52 -11.00
CA GLY A 78 -16.60 13.08 -11.78
C GLY A 78 -16.45 14.59 -11.97
N ASP A 79 -17.41 15.36 -11.46
CA ASP A 79 -17.40 16.83 -11.50
C ASP A 79 -16.75 17.48 -10.28
N GLU A 80 -16.43 16.70 -9.24
CA GLU A 80 -15.84 17.21 -8.00
C GLU A 80 -14.31 17.19 -8.04
N LEU A 81 -13.68 18.30 -7.65
CA LEU A 81 -12.23 18.41 -7.51
C LEU A 81 -11.84 18.41 -6.04
N HIS A 82 -11.09 17.39 -5.62
CA HIS A 82 -10.49 17.31 -4.31
C HIS A 82 -9.03 17.73 -4.38
N GLU A 83 -8.73 18.91 -3.87
CA GLU A 83 -7.36 19.39 -3.72
C GLU A 83 -6.84 19.07 -2.31
N PHE A 84 -5.57 18.72 -2.23
CA PHE A 84 -4.93 18.40 -0.96
C PHE A 84 -3.49 18.86 -0.97
N LYS A 85 -3.01 19.24 0.22
CA LYS A 85 -1.65 19.67 0.46
C LYS A 85 -1.11 18.99 1.70
N ASP A 86 0.07 18.40 1.57
CA ASP A 86 0.76 17.67 2.63
C ASP A 86 -0.15 16.65 3.34
N ALA A 87 -1.03 15.98 2.58
CA ALA A 87 -1.95 15.00 3.11
C ALA A 87 -1.22 13.70 3.49
N PRO A 88 -1.45 13.14 4.70
CA PRO A 88 -0.84 11.89 5.12
C PRO A 88 -1.12 10.75 4.14
N SER A 89 -0.07 10.03 3.77
CA SER A 89 -0.11 9.00 2.74
C SER A 89 0.62 7.74 3.19
N TYR A 90 0.16 6.60 2.65
CA TYR A 90 0.74 5.28 2.85
C TYR A 90 0.84 4.57 1.50
N SER A 91 1.85 3.72 1.32
CA SER A 91 1.90 2.84 0.15
C SER A 91 2.46 1.47 0.49
N GLU A 92 1.85 0.45 -0.11
CA GLU A 92 2.31 -0.92 -0.08
C GLU A 92 2.18 -1.57 -1.45
N LYS A 93 2.83 -2.71 -1.59
CA LYS A 93 2.72 -3.57 -2.75
C LYS A 93 2.51 -5.00 -2.27
N ASN A 94 1.50 -5.65 -2.84
CA ASN A 94 1.24 -7.08 -2.69
C ASN A 94 1.31 -7.75 -4.07
N TRP A 95 1.92 -8.92 -4.16
CA TRP A 95 1.96 -9.72 -5.40
C TRP A 95 2.21 -11.21 -5.10
N GLY A 96 2.05 -12.04 -6.13
CA GLY A 96 2.14 -13.50 -6.03
C GLY A 96 0.77 -14.16 -6.14
N GLU A 97 0.76 -15.49 -6.11
CA GLU A 97 -0.44 -16.32 -6.30
C GLU A 97 -1.08 -16.74 -4.96
N GLY A 98 -0.30 -16.77 -3.88
CA GLY A 98 -0.73 -17.17 -2.54
C GLY A 98 -1.22 -16.03 -1.63
N PHE A 99 -1.89 -16.42 -0.55
CA PHE A 99 -2.30 -15.56 0.57
C PHE A 99 -1.83 -16.20 1.89
N PRO A 100 -1.49 -15.43 2.95
CA PRO A 100 -1.00 -16.04 4.18
C PRO A 100 -2.13 -16.74 4.94
N LYS A 101 -1.80 -17.80 5.68
CA LYS A 101 -2.75 -18.59 6.49
C LYS A 101 -3.37 -17.79 7.63
N ARG A 102 -2.61 -16.85 8.17
CA ARG A 102 -3.00 -15.89 9.21
C ARG A 102 -2.32 -14.58 8.91
N TRP A 103 -2.95 -13.46 9.23
CA TRP A 103 -2.35 -12.16 9.07
C TRP A 103 -3.01 -11.13 9.99
N PHE A 104 -2.29 -10.08 10.27
CA PHE A 104 -2.82 -8.83 10.80
C PHE A 104 -2.15 -7.67 10.08
N TRP A 105 -2.86 -6.55 9.99
CA TRP A 105 -2.37 -5.35 9.35
C TRP A 105 -2.98 -4.13 10.03
N LEU A 106 -2.15 -3.14 10.32
CA LEU A 106 -2.49 -1.90 10.98
C LEU A 106 -1.63 -0.79 10.39
N GLN A 107 -2.27 0.31 10.01
CA GLN A 107 -1.59 1.54 9.64
C GLN A 107 -2.39 2.74 10.13
N CYS A 108 -1.70 3.73 10.67
CA CYS A 108 -2.27 5.01 11.09
C CYS A 108 -1.23 6.11 10.95
N ASN A 109 -1.62 7.23 10.34
CA ASN A 109 -0.80 8.44 10.22
C ASN A 109 -1.51 9.68 10.79
N THR A 110 -2.58 9.48 11.57
CA THR A 110 -3.44 10.55 12.07
C THR A 110 -3.48 10.47 13.58
N PHE A 111 -2.62 11.25 14.23
CA PHE A 111 -2.47 11.30 15.70
C PHE A 111 -2.92 12.65 16.28
N GLY A 112 -3.94 13.26 15.67
CA GLY A 112 -4.38 14.61 16.03
C GLY A 112 -3.37 15.65 15.56
N ASP A 113 -2.84 16.43 16.50
CA ASP A 113 -1.92 17.54 16.23
C ASP A 113 -0.46 17.11 16.04
N GLU A 114 -0.15 15.82 16.20
CA GLU A 114 1.21 15.28 16.04
C GLU A 114 1.55 15.07 14.56
N GLU A 115 2.37 15.98 14.02
CA GLU A 115 2.90 15.85 12.66
C GLU A 115 3.93 14.71 12.54
N CYS A 116 4.08 14.17 11.33
CA CYS A 116 5.09 13.17 10.99
C CYS A 116 5.07 11.87 11.84
N THR A 117 3.97 11.62 12.56
CA THR A 117 3.79 10.44 13.39
C THR A 117 3.04 9.35 12.63
N SER A 118 3.58 8.14 12.66
CA SER A 118 3.02 6.98 11.97
C SER A 118 3.18 5.73 12.80
N LEU A 119 2.12 4.94 12.88
CA LEU A 119 2.15 3.58 13.35
C LEU A 119 1.85 2.68 12.16
N THR A 120 2.76 1.76 11.86
CA THR A 120 2.51 0.67 10.92
C THR A 120 2.98 -0.63 11.55
N ALA A 121 2.09 -1.61 11.60
CA ALA A 121 2.37 -2.93 12.08
C ALA A 121 1.63 -3.93 11.20
N GLY A 122 2.28 -5.01 10.83
CA GLY A 122 1.61 -6.12 10.20
C GLY A 122 2.42 -7.36 10.40
N GLY A 123 1.85 -8.49 10.01
CA GLY A 123 2.53 -9.77 10.07
C GLY A 123 1.66 -10.86 9.48
N GLY A 124 2.28 -11.96 9.10
CA GLY A 124 1.60 -13.07 8.47
C GLY A 124 2.27 -14.40 8.74
N ARG A 125 1.48 -15.48 8.63
CA ARG A 125 1.98 -16.85 8.61
C ARG A 125 1.91 -17.40 7.20
N ARG A 126 3.06 -17.68 6.58
CA ARG A 126 3.14 -18.23 5.22
C ARG A 126 3.59 -19.70 5.22
N THR A 127 3.23 -20.43 4.17
CA THR A 127 3.69 -21.82 3.96
C THR A 127 4.96 -21.80 3.11
N LEU A 128 6.00 -22.53 3.52
CA LEU A 128 7.24 -22.62 2.78
C LEU A 128 7.18 -23.77 1.76
N PRO A 129 7.39 -23.51 0.45
CA PRO A 129 7.14 -24.50 -0.60
C PRO A 129 8.08 -25.72 -0.59
N PHE A 130 9.25 -25.62 0.04
CA PHE A 130 10.28 -26.68 0.00
C PHE A 130 10.65 -27.28 1.36
N LEU A 131 10.03 -26.80 2.45
CA LEU A 131 10.30 -27.29 3.81
C LEU A 131 9.14 -28.13 4.34
N PHE A 132 8.69 -29.12 3.56
CA PHE A 132 7.62 -30.06 3.95
C PHE A 132 6.32 -29.39 4.45
N GLY A 133 5.96 -28.23 3.88
CA GLY A 133 4.77 -27.49 4.32
C GLY A 133 4.90 -26.86 5.71
N GLN A 134 6.12 -26.65 6.19
CA GLN A 134 6.37 -25.84 7.38
C GLN A 134 5.87 -24.40 7.17
N ASP A 135 5.40 -23.83 8.27
CA ASP A 135 4.93 -22.46 8.32
C ASP A 135 5.99 -21.57 8.98
N GLU A 136 6.09 -20.34 8.47
CA GLU A 136 6.93 -19.28 9.03
C GLU A 136 6.05 -18.08 9.36
N ASP A 137 6.27 -17.50 10.54
CA ASP A 137 5.71 -16.21 10.92
C ASP A 137 6.66 -15.09 10.44
N VAL A 138 6.12 -14.13 9.69
CA VAL A 138 6.87 -13.01 9.10
C VAL A 138 6.28 -11.68 9.55
N ALA A 139 7.16 -10.82 10.10
CA ALA A 139 7.20 -9.36 10.13
C ALA A 139 8.04 -8.88 11.32
#